data_AF-A0AAX4JVH4-F1
#
_entry.id   AF-A0AAX4JVH4-F1
#
_cell.length_a   1.000
_cell.length_b   1.000
_cell.length_c   1.000
_cell.angle_alpha   90.00
_cell.angle_beta   90.00
_cell.angle_gamma   90.00
#
_symmetry.space_group_name_H-M   'P 1'
#
loop_
_entity.id
_entity.type
_entity.pdbx_description
1 polymer ?
#
loop_
_entity_poly.entity_id
_entity_poly.type
_entity_poly.pdbx_seq_one_letter_code
_entity_poly.pdbx_strand_id
1 'polypeptide(L)'
;MSGTNEAAGPSTGNTNGNAAAATTIPVQPAKIAKNSRLPATMVTPSGQIQKSQKKNNKNKQISKKQKARSEKGKERAVELSEKLGNRVKEREEKKAKRQRAKKAWE
;
A
#
# COMPACT_ATOMS: atom_id res chain seq x y z
N MET A 1 -1.47 -49.36 -18.81
CA MET A 1 -0.31 -48.58 -18.36
C MET A 1 -0.79 -47.58 -17.33
N SER A 2 -0.32 -47.72 -16.10
CA SER A 2 -0.75 -46.94 -14.93
C SER A 2 -0.42 -45.46 -15.07
N GLY A 3 -1.33 -44.60 -14.62
CA GLY A 3 -1.08 -43.19 -14.42
C GLY A 3 -0.40 -42.92 -13.07
N THR A 4 0.34 -41.82 -13.00
CA THR A 4 0.79 -41.19 -11.76
C THR A 4 0.63 -39.67 -11.88
N ASN A 5 -0.28 -39.15 -11.08
CA ASN A 5 -0.40 -37.73 -10.74
C ASN A 5 0.77 -37.36 -9.82
N GLU A 6 1.62 -36.42 -10.24
CA GLU A 6 2.63 -35.81 -9.37
C GLU A 6 2.13 -34.44 -8.89
N ALA A 7 2.12 -34.32 -7.58
CA ALA A 7 1.55 -33.25 -6.77
C ALA A 7 2.16 -31.86 -7.04
N ALA A 8 1.30 -30.88 -7.37
CA ALA A 8 1.66 -29.47 -7.23
C ALA A 8 1.55 -29.07 -5.75
N GLY A 9 2.64 -29.22 -5.00
CA GLY A 9 2.75 -28.68 -3.65
C GLY A 9 2.79 -27.13 -3.67
N PRO A 10 2.28 -26.44 -2.63
CA PRO A 10 2.35 -25.00 -2.53
C PRO A 10 3.79 -24.56 -2.21
N SER A 11 4.43 -23.85 -3.14
CA SER A 11 5.70 -23.17 -2.87
C SER A 11 5.45 -21.97 -1.96
N THR A 12 5.64 -22.19 -0.67
CA THR A 12 5.83 -21.15 0.33
C THR A 12 7.23 -20.56 0.13
N GLY A 13 7.31 -19.28 -0.23
CA GLY A 13 8.59 -18.60 -0.44
C GLY A 13 8.49 -17.12 -0.09
N ASN A 14 8.50 -16.82 1.21
CA ASN A 14 8.69 -15.48 1.72
C ASN A 14 10.16 -15.33 2.16
N THR A 15 10.94 -14.50 1.48
CA THR A 15 12.17 -13.93 2.06
C THR A 15 12.41 -12.52 1.55
N ASN A 16 12.33 -11.57 2.48
CA ASN A 16 12.88 -10.24 2.36
C ASN A 16 14.40 -10.30 2.14
N GLY A 17 14.90 -9.35 1.33
CA GLY A 17 16.21 -8.73 1.48
C GLY A 17 17.45 -9.62 1.28
N ASN A 18 18.00 -9.63 0.07
CA ASN A 18 19.42 -9.30 -0.15
C ASN A 18 19.74 -9.20 -1.64
N ALA A 19 20.44 -8.14 -2.01
CA ALA A 19 21.01 -7.98 -3.33
C ALA A 19 22.32 -8.80 -3.42
N ALA A 20 22.27 -10.04 -3.93
CA ALA A 20 23.44 -10.74 -4.48
C ALA A 20 23.04 -12.13 -4.99
N ALA A 21 22.49 -12.17 -6.20
CA ALA A 21 22.64 -13.24 -7.18
C ALA A 21 21.68 -12.87 -8.30
N ALA A 22 22.20 -12.25 -9.35
CA ALA A 22 21.45 -12.14 -10.60
C ALA A 22 21.36 -13.56 -11.18
N THR A 23 20.48 -14.39 -10.62
CA THR A 23 19.97 -15.56 -11.32
C THR A 23 19.35 -14.99 -12.58
N THR A 24 20.06 -15.14 -13.69
CA THR A 24 19.59 -14.74 -15.01
C THR A 24 18.45 -15.67 -15.38
N ILE A 25 17.26 -15.38 -14.85
CA ILE A 25 16.05 -16.09 -15.24
C ILE A 25 15.80 -15.66 -16.68
N PRO A 26 15.82 -16.57 -17.66
CA PRO A 26 15.47 -16.23 -19.03
C PRO A 26 13.99 -15.84 -19.04
N VAL A 27 13.71 -14.53 -19.16
CA VAL A 27 12.34 -14.05 -19.13
C VAL A 27 11.87 -13.71 -20.54
N GLN A 28 10.68 -14.21 -20.89
CA GLN A 28 10.05 -13.88 -22.16
C GLN A 28 9.64 -12.39 -22.18
N PRO A 29 10.15 -11.59 -23.14
CA PRO A 29 9.90 -10.14 -23.17
C PRO A 29 8.41 -9.81 -23.30
N ALA A 30 7.65 -10.65 -24.01
CA ALA A 30 6.22 -10.48 -24.23
C ALA A 30 5.37 -10.50 -22.94
N LYS A 31 5.79 -11.25 -21.92
CA LYS A 31 5.04 -11.38 -20.65
C LYS A 31 5.30 -10.19 -19.73
N ILE A 32 6.49 -9.61 -19.79
CA ILE A 32 6.87 -8.44 -18.97
C ILE A 32 6.24 -7.17 -19.54
N ALA A 33 6.25 -7.01 -20.86
CA ALA A 33 5.76 -5.80 -21.53
C ALA A 33 4.25 -5.55 -21.29
N LYS A 34 3.46 -6.61 -21.08
CA LYS A 34 2.01 -6.52 -20.89
C LYS A 34 1.59 -6.28 -19.43
N ASN A 35 2.52 -6.33 -18.47
CA ASN A 35 2.19 -6.17 -17.06
C ASN A 35 2.32 -4.70 -16.62
N SER A 36 1.18 -4.02 -16.51
CA SER A 36 1.10 -2.59 -16.12
C SER A 36 1.54 -2.29 -14.69
N ARG A 37 1.66 -3.30 -13.82
CA ARG A 37 2.10 -3.13 -12.42
C ARG A 37 3.62 -3.15 -12.28
N LEU A 38 4.34 -3.66 -13.27
CA LEU A 38 5.80 -3.69 -13.23
C LEU A 38 6.38 -2.32 -13.62
N PRO A 39 7.50 -1.92 -13.01
CA PRO A 39 8.23 -0.74 -13.48
C PRO A 39 8.62 -0.96 -14.95
N ALA A 40 8.74 0.12 -15.72
CA ALA A 40 9.27 0.01 -17.08
C ALA A 40 10.63 -0.70 -17.01
N THR A 41 10.75 -1.83 -17.69
CA THR A 41 11.99 -2.62 -17.74
C THR A 41 12.56 -2.61 -19.14
N MET A 42 13.88 -2.53 -19.26
CA MET A 42 14.60 -2.76 -20.51
C MET A 42 15.26 -4.13 -20.44
N VAL A 43 15.12 -4.93 -21.50
CA VAL A 43 15.84 -6.21 -21.64
C VAL A 43 17.15 -5.93 -22.37
N THR A 44 18.28 -6.25 -21.75
CA THR A 44 19.60 -6.10 -22.38
C THR A 44 19.80 -7.15 -23.48
N PRO A 45 20.74 -6.96 -24.43
CA PRO A 45 21.08 -7.99 -25.41
C PRO A 45 21.51 -9.34 -24.79
N SER A 46 22.03 -9.29 -23.55
CA SER A 46 22.34 -10.47 -22.73
C SER A 46 21.12 -11.12 -22.04
N GLY A 47 19.90 -10.63 -22.31
CA GLY A 47 18.66 -11.16 -21.75
C GLY A 47 18.38 -10.75 -20.30
N GLN A 48 19.12 -9.80 -19.73
CA GLN A 48 18.92 -9.34 -18.35
C GLN A 48 17.88 -8.22 -18.28
N ILE A 49 17.05 -8.23 -17.24
CA ILE A 49 16.03 -7.20 -17.01
C ILE A 49 16.64 -6.07 -16.16
N GLN A 50 16.79 -4.89 -16.75
CA GLN A 50 17.12 -3.67 -16.02
C GLN A 50 15.86 -2.86 -15.73
N LYS A 51 15.61 -2.55 -14.45
CA LYS A 51 14.49 -1.70 -14.03
C LYS A 51 14.81 -0.24 -14.36
N SER A 52 13.87 0.46 -15.00
CA SER A 52 13.96 1.91 -15.20
C SER A 52 13.96 2.61 -13.84
N GLN A 53 15.03 3.36 -13.56
CA GLN A 53 15.08 4.28 -12.43
C GLN A 53 14.26 5.54 -12.73
N LYS A 54 12.94 5.40 -12.88
CA LYS A 54 12.08 6.57 -12.96
C LYS A 54 12.04 7.20 -11.58
N LYS A 55 12.87 8.23 -11.36
CA LYS A 55 12.79 9.05 -10.15
C LYS A 55 11.37 9.58 -10.05
N ASN A 56 10.66 9.18 -8.99
CA ASN A 56 9.39 9.81 -8.62
C ASN A 56 9.69 11.29 -8.38
N ASN A 57 9.52 12.10 -9.42
CA ASN A 57 9.82 13.52 -9.35
C ASN A 57 8.75 14.15 -8.45
N LYS A 58 9.09 14.29 -7.16
CA LYS A 58 8.27 14.96 -6.14
C LYS A 58 8.03 16.44 -6.52
N ASN A 59 8.76 16.96 -7.49
CA ASN A 59 8.68 18.33 -7.98
C ASN A 59 7.81 18.49 -9.24
N LYS A 60 6.87 17.57 -9.50
CA LYS A 60 5.89 17.76 -10.58
C LYS A 60 4.88 18.82 -10.19
N GLN A 61 4.72 19.82 -11.04
CA GLN A 61 3.69 20.85 -10.90
C GLN A 61 2.31 20.17 -10.90
N ILE A 62 1.58 20.34 -9.80
CA ILE A 62 0.27 19.71 -9.61
C ILE A 62 -0.77 20.48 -10.43
N SER A 63 -1.54 19.78 -11.26
CA SER A 63 -2.62 20.42 -12.03
C SER A 63 -3.72 20.98 -11.12
N LYS A 64 -4.41 22.05 -11.55
CA LYS A 64 -5.54 22.64 -10.80
C LYS A 64 -6.59 21.59 -10.39
N LYS A 65 -6.90 20.64 -11.29
CA LYS A 65 -7.86 19.55 -11.04
C LYS A 65 -7.39 18.56 -9.97
N GLN A 66 -6.09 18.23 -9.97
CA GLN A 66 -5.52 17.34 -8.96
C GLN A 66 -5.43 18.05 -7.60
N LYS A 67 -5.10 19.35 -7.58
CA LYS A 67 -5.10 20.15 -6.36
C LYS A 67 -6.49 20.18 -5.71
N ALA A 68 -7.53 20.46 -6.49
CA ALA A 68 -8.92 20.50 -6.01
C ALA A 68 -9.40 19.15 -5.44
N ARG A 69 -9.02 18.02 -6.08
CA ARG A 69 -9.36 16.68 -5.55
C ARG A 69 -8.67 16.40 -4.22
N SER A 70 -7.39 16.75 -4.11
CA SER A 70 -6.63 16.56 -2.86
C SER A 70 -7.16 17.48 -1.75
N GLU A 71 -7.56 18.70 -2.07
CA GLU A 71 -8.11 19.67 -1.13
C GLU A 71 -9.46 19.20 -0.57
N LYS A 72 -10.39 18.77 -1.43
CA LYS A 72 -11.65 18.16 -1.01
C LYS A 72 -11.45 16.92 -0.12
N GLY A 73 -10.43 16.12 -0.40
CA GLY A 73 -10.05 14.97 0.44
C GLY A 73 -9.54 15.39 1.83
N LYS A 74 -8.80 16.49 1.92
CA LYS A 74 -8.30 17.04 3.18
C LYS A 74 -9.43 17.61 4.03
N GLU A 75 -10.35 18.36 3.44
CA GLU A 75 -11.52 18.92 4.15
C GLU A 75 -12.35 17.80 4.78
N ARG A 76 -12.65 16.73 4.02
CA ARG A 76 -13.40 15.58 4.54
C ARG A 76 -12.67 14.85 5.68
N ALA A 77 -11.34 14.81 5.65
CA ALA A 77 -10.55 14.21 6.72
C ALA A 77 -10.57 15.06 7.99
N VAL A 78 -10.53 16.38 7.86
CA VAL A 78 -10.64 17.32 8.98
C VAL A 78 -12.03 17.19 9.63
N GLU A 79 -13.10 17.17 8.84
CA GLU A 79 -14.47 17.00 9.34
C GLU A 79 -14.65 15.69 10.12
N LEU A 80 -14.11 14.58 9.61
CA LEU A 80 -14.15 13.29 10.31
C LEU A 80 -13.36 13.31 11.62
N SER A 81 -12.23 14.00 11.65
CA SER A 81 -11.41 14.17 12.84
C SER A 81 -12.15 14.96 13.93
N GLU A 82 -12.78 16.08 13.54
CA GLU A 82 -13.57 16.90 14.45
C GLU A 82 -14.76 16.12 15.04
N LYS A 83 -15.48 15.36 14.20
CA LYS A 83 -16.59 14.51 14.63
C LYS A 83 -16.15 13.44 15.64
N LEU A 84 -14.96 12.85 15.44
CA LEU A 84 -14.38 11.89 16.38
C LEU A 84 -14.02 12.57 17.71
N GLY A 85 -13.40 13.75 17.67
CA GLY A 85 -13.08 14.53 18.87
C GLY A 85 -14.31 14.84 19.72
N ASN A 86 -15.40 15.27 19.08
CA ASN A 86 -16.66 15.57 19.78
C ASN A 86 -17.28 14.32 20.42
N ARG A 87 -17.23 13.16 19.75
CA ARG A 87 -17.70 11.89 20.34
C ARG A 87 -16.87 11.44 21.53
N VAL A 88 -15.57 11.68 21.53
CA VAL A 88 -14.70 11.36 22.67
C VAL A 88 -15.06 12.26 23.85
N LYS A 89 -15.17 13.58 23.63
CA LYS A 89 -15.60 14.53 24.66
C LYS A 89 -16.95 14.16 25.27
N GLU A 90 -17.95 13.83 24.46
CA GLU A 90 -19.27 13.42 24.95
C GLU A 90 -19.21 12.14 25.80
N ARG A 91 -18.36 11.18 25.43
CA ARG A 91 -18.14 9.95 26.22
C ARG A 91 -17.44 10.25 27.54
N GLU A 92 -16.46 11.14 27.53
CA GLU A 92 -15.74 11.57 28.73
C GLU A 92 -16.65 12.34 29.69
N GLU A 93 -17.47 13.25 29.19
CA GLU A 93 -18.48 13.97 29.99
C GLU A 93 -19.50 13.01 30.61
N LYS A 94 -20.00 12.02 29.84
CA LYS A 94 -20.89 10.99 30.38
C LYS A 94 -20.22 10.16 31.47
N LYS A 95 -18.93 9.79 31.29
CA LYS A 95 -18.16 9.09 32.33
C LYS A 95 -17.95 9.98 33.56
N ALA A 96 -17.58 11.24 33.38
CA ALA A 96 -17.37 12.19 34.46
C ALA A 96 -18.67 12.41 35.25
N LYS A 97 -19.81 12.53 34.57
CA LYS A 97 -21.13 12.65 35.22
C LYS A 97 -21.47 11.40 36.04
N ARG A 98 -21.19 10.20 35.52
CA ARG A 98 -21.37 8.94 36.27
C ARG A 98 -20.46 8.87 37.49
N GLN A 99 -19.19 9.26 37.37
CA GLN A 99 -18.26 9.28 38.49
C GLN A 99 -18.65 10.29 39.56
N ARG A 100 -19.10 11.49 39.14
CA ARG A 100 -19.61 12.52 40.06
C ARG A 100 -20.85 12.05 40.82
N ALA A 101 -21.78 11.39 40.13
CA ALA A 101 -22.97 10.83 40.76
C ALA A 101 -22.63 9.69 41.73
N LYS A 102 -21.70 8.79 41.35
CA LYS A 102 -21.23 7.71 42.22
C LYS A 102 -20.57 8.26 43.49
N LYS A 103 -19.70 9.26 43.36
CA LYS A 103 -19.03 9.91 44.49
C LYS A 103 -19.98 10.70 45.39
N ALA A 104 -21.10 11.19 44.88
CA ALA A 104 -22.10 11.91 45.68
C ALA A 104 -22.99 10.99 46.53
N TRP A 105 -22.85 9.67 46.36
CA TRP A 105 -23.58 8.63 47.09
C TRP A 105 -22.67 7.85 48.07
N GLU A 106 -21.38 8.16 48.13
CA GLU A 106 -20.42 7.72 49.16
C GLU A 106 -20.25 8.81 50.22
#